data_AF-A0A3D4AT34-F1
#
_entry.id   AF-A0A3D4AT34-F1
#
_cell.length_a   1.000
_cell.length_b   1.000
_cell.length_c   1.000
_cell.angle_alpha   90.00
_cell.angle_beta   90.00
_cell.angle_gamma   90.00
#
_symmetry.space_group_name_H-M   'P 1'
#
loop_
_entity.id
_entity.type
_entity.pdbx_description
1 polymer ?
#
loop_
_entity_poly.entity_id
_entity_poly.type
_entity_poly.pdbx_seq_one_letter_code
_entity_poly.pdbx_strand_id
1 'polypeptide(L)'
;MQHLIKFCFIACLALAFNAHSAQEQGAQYKELGPWQVHYIAFPSTFIQPQIAKAYDLERSGYKGIVNISILKNDADKAAQKATLQGTAKNLLGNKQTLNFKEVVEGDSIYYLAQVDYTN
;
A
#
# COMPACT_ATOMS: atom_id res chain seq x y z
N MET A 1 -8.95 2.63 54.38
CA MET A 1 -8.73 1.68 53.26
C MET A 1 -9.64 1.92 52.06
N GLN A 2 -10.94 2.24 52.22
CA GLN A 2 -11.87 2.45 51.09
C GLN A 2 -11.57 3.68 50.21
N HIS A 3 -11.04 4.77 50.77
CA HIS A 3 -10.66 5.96 49.99
C HIS A 3 -9.40 5.74 49.12
N LEU A 4 -8.50 4.87 49.55
CA LEU A 4 -7.27 4.52 48.81
C LEU A 4 -7.60 3.69 47.57
N ILE A 5 -8.56 2.76 47.69
CA ILE A 5 -9.07 1.95 46.58
C ILE A 5 -9.78 2.82 45.54
N LYS A 6 -10.58 3.81 45.99
CA LYS A 6 -11.26 4.77 45.10
C LYS A 6 -10.28 5.68 44.36
N PHE A 7 -9.20 6.11 45.01
CA PHE A 7 -8.16 6.93 44.38
C PHE A 7 -7.38 6.15 43.31
N CYS A 8 -7.05 4.87 43.58
CA CYS A 8 -6.47 3.98 42.57
C CYS A 8 -7.41 3.73 41.39
N PHE A 9 -8.72 3.59 41.63
CA PHE A 9 -9.71 3.39 40.56
C PHE A 9 -9.82 4.61 39.63
N ILE A 10 -9.77 5.82 40.20
CA ILE A 10 -9.81 7.08 39.42
C ILE A 10 -8.50 7.27 38.62
N ALA A 11 -7.35 6.92 39.20
CA ALA A 11 -6.06 6.97 38.50
C ALA A 11 -5.97 5.98 37.33
N CYS A 12 -6.52 4.76 37.48
CA CYS A 12 -6.61 3.80 36.38
C CYS A 12 -7.56 4.26 35.26
N LEU A 13 -8.64 4.97 35.59
CA LEU A 13 -9.61 5.45 34.59
C LEU A 13 -9.05 6.62 33.76
N ALA A 14 -8.18 7.46 34.35
CA ALA A 14 -7.51 8.56 33.65
C ALA A 14 -6.43 8.09 32.66
N LEU A 15 -5.81 6.93 32.90
CA LEU A 15 -4.82 6.33 31.99
C LEU A 15 -5.45 5.67 30.75
N ALA A 16 -6.73 5.28 30.81
CA ALA A 16 -7.41 4.61 29.70
C ALA A 16 -7.82 5.56 28.55
N PHE A 17 -7.80 6.88 28.76
CA PHE A 17 -8.27 7.86 27.77
C PHE A 17 -7.24 8.27 26.71
N ASN A 18 -6.00 7.77 26.77
CA ASN A 18 -4.92 8.11 25.83
C ASN A 18 -4.68 7.03 24.74
N ALA A 19 -5.62 6.10 24.52
CA ALA A 19 -5.56 5.18 23.40
C ALA A 19 -5.95 5.88 22.09
N HIS A 20 -5.16 6.87 21.67
CA HIS A 20 -5.24 7.43 20.32
C HIS A 20 -4.69 6.37 19.36
N SER A 21 -5.57 5.53 18.83
CA SER A 21 -5.22 4.69 17.69
C SER A 21 -4.94 5.62 16.52
N ALA A 22 -3.66 5.74 16.14
CA ALA A 22 -3.31 6.38 14.87
C ALA A 22 -3.95 5.53 13.77
N GLN A 23 -5.05 6.03 13.23
CA GLN A 23 -5.69 5.45 12.06
C GLN A 23 -4.73 5.68 10.89
N GLU A 24 -3.84 4.73 10.62
CA GLU A 24 -3.16 4.66 9.32
C GLU A 24 -4.25 4.40 8.28
N GLN A 25 -4.80 5.48 7.70
CA GLN A 25 -5.66 5.40 6.53
C GLN A 25 -4.91 4.56 5.47
N GLY A 26 -5.45 3.40 5.13
CA GLY A 26 -4.79 2.28 4.44
C GLY A 26 -4.32 2.49 2.99
N ALA A 27 -3.93 3.70 2.60
CA ALA A 27 -3.19 3.96 1.38
C ALA A 27 -1.78 4.42 1.76
N GLN A 28 -0.82 3.49 1.72
CA GLN A 28 0.57 3.83 1.95
C GLN A 28 1.08 4.66 0.78
N TYR A 29 1.61 5.84 1.06
CA TYR A 29 2.26 6.68 0.06
C TYR A 29 3.53 7.31 0.60
N LYS A 30 4.40 7.72 -0.32
CA LYS A 30 5.60 8.48 -0.02
C LYS A 30 5.60 9.80 -0.78
N GLU A 31 5.93 10.87 -0.09
CA GLU A 31 6.17 12.16 -0.73
C GLU A 31 7.59 12.19 -1.31
N LEU A 32 7.68 12.46 -2.61
CA LEU A 32 8.92 12.56 -3.37
C LEU A 32 8.90 13.89 -4.13
N GLY A 33 9.32 14.97 -3.47
CA GLY A 33 9.28 16.31 -4.04
C GLY A 33 7.86 16.71 -4.47
N PRO A 34 7.59 16.93 -5.77
CA PRO A 34 6.27 17.33 -6.26
C PRO A 34 5.27 16.17 -6.35
N TRP A 35 5.61 14.96 -5.90
CA TRP A 35 4.79 13.77 -6.07
C TRP A 35 4.38 13.12 -4.76
N GLN A 36 3.13 12.64 -4.71
CA GLN A 36 2.67 11.61 -3.79
C GLN A 36 2.65 10.27 -4.53
N VAL A 37 3.55 9.36 -4.14
CA VAL A 37 3.65 8.03 -4.74
C VAL A 37 2.95 7.02 -3.85
N HIS A 38 1.75 6.64 -4.22
CA HIS A 38 0.95 5.62 -3.56
C HIS A 38 1.39 4.24 -4.04
N TYR A 39 1.55 3.30 -3.11
CA TYR A 39 1.98 1.95 -3.44
C TYR A 39 1.28 0.91 -2.58
N ILE A 40 1.06 -0.26 -3.18
CA ILE A 40 0.56 -1.44 -2.47
C ILE A 40 1.10 -2.69 -3.16
N ALA A 41 1.35 -3.72 -2.37
CA ALA A 41 1.66 -5.06 -2.86
C ALA A 41 0.65 -6.06 -2.27
N PHE A 42 0.10 -6.93 -3.11
CA PHE A 42 -0.92 -7.90 -2.70
C PHE A 42 -0.92 -9.16 -3.58
N PRO A 43 -1.51 -10.28 -3.14
CA PRO A 43 -1.57 -11.49 -3.95
C PRO A 43 -2.34 -11.28 -5.26
N SER A 44 -1.84 -11.81 -6.37
CA SER A 44 -2.46 -11.66 -7.69
C SER A 44 -3.88 -12.23 -7.77
N THR A 45 -4.23 -13.19 -6.90
CA THR A 45 -5.55 -13.82 -6.82
C THR A 45 -6.67 -12.85 -6.43
N PHE A 46 -6.34 -11.71 -5.82
CA PHE A 46 -7.30 -10.68 -5.39
C PHE A 46 -7.80 -9.84 -6.57
N ILE A 47 -7.08 -9.79 -7.70
CA ILE A 47 -7.56 -9.14 -8.91
C ILE A 47 -8.71 -9.94 -9.51
N GLN A 48 -9.75 -9.21 -9.93
CA GLN A 48 -10.91 -9.80 -10.59
C GLN A 48 -10.51 -10.41 -11.95
N PRO A 49 -11.05 -11.58 -12.36
CA PRO A 49 -10.64 -12.29 -13.57
C PRO A 49 -10.64 -11.44 -14.85
N GLN A 50 -11.61 -10.54 -15.00
CA GLN A 50 -11.73 -9.67 -16.16
C GLN A 50 -10.60 -8.62 -16.23
N ILE A 51 -10.18 -8.07 -15.10
CA ILE A 51 -9.06 -7.12 -15.01
C ILE A 51 -7.75 -7.85 -15.30
N ALA A 52 -7.59 -9.05 -14.74
CA ALA A 52 -6.44 -9.90 -15.02
C ALA A 52 -6.33 -10.22 -16.51
N LYS A 53 -7.44 -10.57 -17.17
CA LYS A 53 -7.47 -10.82 -18.62
C LYS A 53 -7.18 -9.55 -19.43
N ALA A 54 -7.74 -8.40 -19.04
CA ALA A 54 -7.56 -7.15 -19.77
C ALA A 54 -6.10 -6.67 -19.79
N TYR A 55 -5.38 -6.86 -18.68
CA TYR A 55 -4.01 -6.37 -18.53
C TYR A 55 -2.94 -7.47 -18.60
N ASP A 56 -3.34 -8.68 -19.03
CA ASP A 56 -2.46 -9.84 -19.14
C ASP A 56 -1.71 -10.07 -17.82
N LEU A 57 -2.50 -10.24 -16.76
CA LEU A 57 -2.05 -10.56 -15.42
C LEU A 57 -2.39 -12.01 -15.09
N GLU A 58 -1.42 -12.76 -14.57
CA GLU A 58 -1.63 -14.14 -14.14
C GLU A 58 -2.11 -14.15 -12.69
N ARG A 59 -3.27 -14.77 -12.47
CA ARG A 59 -3.80 -15.02 -11.12
C ARG A 59 -3.24 -16.35 -10.60
N SER A 60 -2.29 -16.28 -9.68
CA SER A 60 -1.57 -17.44 -9.14
C SER A 60 -1.25 -17.28 -7.66
N GLY A 61 -1.24 -18.39 -6.92
CA GLY A 61 -0.79 -18.41 -5.51
C GLY A 61 0.70 -18.11 -5.32
N TYR A 62 1.47 -18.12 -6.41
CA TYR A 62 2.91 -17.86 -6.45
C TYR A 62 3.25 -16.47 -7.02
N LYS A 63 2.24 -15.61 -7.22
CA LYS A 63 2.42 -14.30 -7.84
C LYS A 63 1.77 -13.20 -7.02
N GLY A 64 2.54 -12.15 -6.78
CA GLY A 64 2.07 -10.89 -6.22
C GLY A 64 1.92 -9.84 -7.30
N ILE A 65 1.16 -8.80 -7.00
CA ILE A 65 1.05 -7.59 -7.81
C ILE A 65 1.53 -6.42 -6.99
N VAL A 66 2.42 -5.64 -7.58
CA VAL A 66 2.82 -4.32 -7.10
C VAL A 66 2.04 -3.29 -7.92
N ASN A 67 1.23 -2.48 -7.24
CA ASN A 67 0.51 -1.36 -7.84
C ASN A 67 1.13 -0.06 -7.34
N ILE A 68 1.50 0.82 -8.27
CA ILE A 68 1.99 2.17 -7.99
C ILE A 68 1.11 3.18 -8.71
N SER A 69 0.69 4.23 -8.02
CA SER A 69 0.10 5.43 -8.62
C SER A 69 0.83 6.67 -8.15
N ILE A 70 0.93 7.67 -9.02
CA ILE A 70 1.70 8.88 -8.78
C ILE A 70 0.75 10.05 -8.96
N LEU A 71 0.56 10.83 -7.90
CA LEU A 71 -0.27 12.02 -7.89
C LEU A 71 0.61 13.25 -7.67
N LYS A 72 0.14 14.43 -8.08
CA LYS A 72 0.77 15.69 -7.63
C LYS A 72 0.66 15.83 -6.12
N ASN A 73 1.71 16.38 -5.50
CA ASN A 73 1.70 16.77 -4.10
C ASN A 73 1.15 18.20 -3.94
N ASP A 74 -0.10 18.38 -4.34
CA ASP A 74 -0.86 19.63 -4.21
C ASP A 74 -2.33 19.33 -3.88
N ALA A 75 -3.16 20.37 -3.83
CA ALA A 75 -4.58 20.24 -3.50
C ALA A 75 -5.36 19.45 -4.56
N ASP A 76 -4.94 19.48 -5.83
CA ASP A 76 -5.64 18.86 -6.95
C ASP A 76 -5.38 17.35 -7.02
N LYS A 77 -4.21 16.90 -6.52
CA LYS A 77 -3.79 15.49 -6.51
C LYS A 77 -3.93 14.81 -7.87
N ALA A 78 -3.71 15.56 -8.94
CA ALA A 78 -3.89 15.07 -10.30
C ALA A 78 -2.93 13.90 -10.61
N ALA A 79 -3.42 12.86 -11.27
CA ALA A 79 -2.60 11.72 -11.66
C ALA A 79 -1.47 12.16 -12.60
N GLN A 80 -0.28 11.58 -12.42
CA GLN A 80 0.93 11.91 -13.16
C GLN A 80 1.44 10.68 -13.90
N LYS A 81 1.80 10.87 -15.17
CA LYS A 81 2.54 9.86 -15.93
C LYS A 81 4.00 9.84 -15.50
N ALA A 82 4.57 8.65 -15.40
CA ALA A 82 6.00 8.47 -15.15
C ALA A 82 6.53 7.22 -15.85
N THR A 83 7.84 7.15 -16.00
CA THR A 83 8.53 5.90 -16.34
C THR A 83 9.00 5.24 -15.05
N LEU A 84 8.53 4.01 -14.79
CA LEU A 84 8.90 3.26 -13.59
C LEU A 84 9.88 2.15 -13.94
N GLN A 85 10.90 2.04 -13.10
CA GLN A 85 11.83 0.91 -13.08
C GLN A 85 11.91 0.43 -11.64
N GLY A 86 11.97 -0.87 -11.43
CA GLY A 86 11.98 -1.44 -10.08
C GLY A 86 12.58 -2.82 -10.04
N THR A 87 12.93 -3.25 -8.83
CA THR A 87 13.44 -4.58 -8.55
C THR A 87 12.91 -5.04 -7.21
N ALA A 88 12.37 -6.24 -7.14
CA ALA A 88 12.07 -6.93 -5.89
C ALA A 88 13.28 -7.76 -5.45
N LYS A 89 13.51 -7.85 -4.15
CA LYS A 89 14.62 -8.62 -3.58
C LYS A 89 14.09 -9.48 -2.43
N ASN A 90 14.44 -10.77 -2.41
CA ASN A 90 14.13 -11.65 -1.28
C ASN A 90 15.23 -11.62 -0.20
N LEU A 91 15.02 -12.31 0.92
CA LEU A 91 15.96 -12.33 2.05
C LEU A 91 17.31 -12.99 1.70
N LEU A 92 17.33 -13.90 0.73
CA LEU A 92 18.55 -14.55 0.23
C LEU A 92 19.35 -13.64 -0.73
N GLY A 93 18.77 -12.52 -1.12
CA GLY A 93 19.40 -11.54 -1.97
C GLY A 93 19.12 -11.68 -3.47
N ASN A 94 18.32 -12.68 -3.87
CA ASN A 94 17.89 -12.83 -5.25
C ASN A 94 17.05 -11.62 -5.66
N LYS A 95 17.33 -11.11 -6.85
CA LYS A 95 16.67 -9.93 -7.43
C LYS A 95 15.79 -10.35 -8.60
N GLN A 96 14.61 -9.73 -8.69
CA GLN A 96 13.70 -9.86 -9.81
C GLN A 96 13.33 -8.47 -10.32
N THR A 97 13.56 -8.22 -11.60
CA THR A 97 13.16 -6.98 -12.26
C THR A 97 11.64 -6.90 -12.29
N LEU A 98 11.08 -5.74 -11.92
CA LEU A 98 9.66 -5.46 -11.99
C LEU A 98 9.36 -4.75 -13.31
N ASN A 99 8.57 -5.41 -14.15
CA ASN A 99 8.12 -4.86 -15.43
C ASN A 99 6.74 -4.22 -15.23
N PHE A 100 6.70 -2.90 -15.13
CA PHE A 100 5.47 -2.15 -14.91
C PHE A 100 4.71 -1.95 -16.22
N LYS A 101 3.42 -2.31 -16.23
CA LYS A 101 2.45 -2.00 -17.28
C LYS A 101 1.60 -0.79 -16.84
N GLU A 102 1.50 0.23 -17.70
CA GLU A 102 0.61 1.39 -17.47
C GLU A 102 -0.85 0.97 -17.71
N VAL A 103 -1.72 1.37 -16.79
CA VAL A 103 -3.17 1.20 -16.84
C VAL A 103 -3.82 2.56 -16.66
N VAL A 104 -4.66 2.97 -17.61
CA VAL A 104 -5.38 4.25 -17.60
C VAL A 104 -6.87 3.99 -17.57
N GLU A 105 -7.54 4.43 -16.50
CA GLU A 105 -8.98 4.28 -16.29
C GLU A 105 -9.57 5.64 -15.91
N GLY A 106 -10.21 6.31 -16.88
CA GLY A 106 -10.64 7.70 -16.73
C GLY A 106 -9.44 8.62 -16.44
N ASP A 107 -9.51 9.36 -15.34
CA ASP A 107 -8.44 10.26 -14.89
C ASP A 107 -7.40 9.57 -14.00
N SER A 108 -7.55 8.25 -13.76
CA SER A 108 -6.65 7.48 -12.91
C SER A 108 -5.58 6.76 -13.73
N ILE A 109 -4.34 6.81 -13.24
CA ILE A 109 -3.18 6.15 -13.86
C ILE A 109 -2.52 5.26 -12.82
N TYR A 110 -2.38 3.97 -13.14
CA TYR A 110 -1.73 2.98 -12.31
C TYR A 110 -0.63 2.26 -13.08
N TYR A 111 0.35 1.76 -12.35
CA TYR A 111 1.44 0.95 -12.87
C TYR A 111 1.45 -0.37 -12.14
N LEU A 112 1.18 -1.46 -12.87
CA LEU A 112 1.09 -2.82 -12.33
C LEU A 112 2.30 -3.63 -12.76
N ALA A 113 2.98 -4.26 -11.80
CA ALA A 113 4.02 -5.25 -12.06
C ALA A 113 3.72 -6.55 -11.31
N GLN A 114 4.03 -7.69 -11.91
CA GLN A 114 4.00 -8.97 -11.22
C GLN A 114 5.35 -9.28 -10.57
N VAL A 115 5.27 -9.92 -9.41
CA VAL A 115 6.42 -10.43 -8.66
C VAL A 115 6.19 -11.90 -8.36
N ASP A 116 7.07 -12.78 -8.82
CA ASP A 116 7.07 -14.17 -8.39
C ASP A 116 7.51 -14.28 -6.94
N TYR A 117 6.79 -15.08 -6.15
CA TYR A 117 7.18 -15.45 -4.80
C TYR A 117 6.79 -16.89 -4.50
N THR A 118 7.59 -17.53 -3.66
CA THR A 118 7.25 -18.80 -3.00
C THR A 118 7.41 -18.59 -1.50
N ASN A 119 6.55 -19.24 -0.72
CA ASN A 119 6.81 -19.44 0.71
C ASN A 119 7.96 -20.42 0.91
#